data_AF-A0A6J6XD15-F1
#
_entry.id   AF-A0A6J6XD15-F1
#
_cell.length_a   1.000
_cell.length_b   1.000
_cell.length_c   1.000
_cell.angle_alpha   90.00
_cell.angle_beta   90.00
_cell.angle_gamma   90.00
#
_symmetry.space_group_name_H-M   'P 1'
#
loop_
_entity.id
_entity.type
_entity.pdbx_description
1 polymer ?
#
loop_
_entity_poly.entity_id
_entity_poly.type
_entity_poly.pdbx_seq_one_letter_code
_entity_poly.pdbx_strand_id
1 'polypeptide(L)'
;MPGELPEGLYEALVTRGLEKKLAEIDPRVIDKRLVHRAEVPDRFALHLARAIEKSLRSVPDADRVSVGLGVLESVLDVLAGLSASDVVDLERLAAEPSMLRSVTSILPDGSPRPIVSPLISLLDTTLLTNAPNEPRVGHQIHAEIGSSNDIDVLMAFVRRSGIAPMRAALEAHCERGGRLRLLTTTYTNSTEREALDVLIALGAEVRVSYDTSTTRLHAKSWLFHRLSGFSTAYIGSSNLTHSAQVAGLEWNVRVSGARNPDVIAKMAAVFDSYWETPDFAPYDPAEFDERTERLSNAGPFIFLSPLHVSPFPFQERLLEQIALAREEGHHRNLLVAATGTGKTVMAALDYARLAEVLPRARLLLTGRKSSTKVRRPFAML
;
A
#
# COMPACT_ATOMS: atom_id res chain seq x y z
N MET A 1 -32.38 17.18 13.14
CA MET A 1 -32.91 16.91 11.79
C MET A 1 -32.57 15.48 11.43
N PRO A 2 -33.53 14.60 11.10
CA PRO A 2 -33.22 13.32 10.46
C PRO A 2 -32.39 13.63 9.21
N GLY A 3 -31.16 13.10 9.16
CA GLY A 3 -30.07 13.67 8.36
C GLY A 3 -30.39 13.84 6.88
N GLU A 4 -30.31 15.10 6.45
CA GLU A 4 -30.31 15.58 5.07
C GLU A 4 -29.31 14.75 4.23
N LEU A 5 -29.69 14.35 3.02
CA LEU A 5 -28.77 13.65 2.13
C LEU A 5 -27.71 14.64 1.65
N PRO A 6 -26.42 14.44 1.95
CA PRO A 6 -25.38 15.39 1.55
C PRO A 6 -25.22 15.47 0.03
N GLU A 7 -24.83 16.62 -0.49
CA GLU A 7 -24.44 16.74 -1.90
C GLU A 7 -23.21 15.87 -2.18
N GLY A 8 -23.26 15.09 -3.27
CA GLY A 8 -22.15 14.19 -3.64
C GLY A 8 -22.57 13.09 -4.61
N LEU A 9 -21.59 12.22 -4.94
CA LEU A 9 -21.82 11.04 -5.76
C LEU A 9 -22.38 9.89 -4.92
N TYR A 10 -23.35 9.19 -5.49
CA TYR A 10 -23.99 8.04 -4.86
C TYR A 10 -24.00 6.84 -5.79
N GLU A 11 -23.39 5.74 -5.33
CA GLU A 11 -23.49 4.42 -5.97
C GLU A 11 -24.41 3.53 -5.10
N ALA A 12 -25.69 3.90 -5.00
CA ALA A 12 -26.64 3.26 -4.08
C ALA A 12 -27.93 2.81 -4.79
N LEU A 13 -28.42 1.62 -4.41
CA LEU A 13 -29.78 1.21 -4.78
C LEU A 13 -30.80 2.12 -4.08
N VAL A 14 -31.78 2.60 -4.84
CA VAL A 14 -32.88 3.41 -4.33
C VAL A 14 -33.85 2.52 -3.54
N THR A 15 -33.61 2.39 -2.24
CA THR A 15 -34.50 1.69 -1.32
C THR A 15 -35.75 2.52 -1.00
N ARG A 16 -36.81 1.90 -0.47
CA ARG A 16 -38.00 2.61 0.05
C ARG A 16 -37.64 3.68 1.09
N GLY A 17 -36.58 3.45 1.88
CA GLY A 17 -36.08 4.43 2.85
C GLY A 17 -35.40 5.61 2.18
N LEU A 18 -34.60 5.36 1.13
CA LEU A 18 -33.93 6.41 0.36
C LEU A 18 -34.94 7.21 -0.47
N GLU A 19 -35.95 6.56 -1.05
CA GLU A 19 -37.03 7.20 -1.80
C GLU A 19 -37.79 8.24 -0.95
N LYS A 20 -38.09 7.93 0.32
CA LYS A 20 -38.70 8.89 1.25
C LYS A 20 -37.82 10.13 1.47
N LYS A 21 -36.50 9.96 1.58
CA LYS A 21 -35.57 11.08 1.74
C LYS A 21 -35.44 11.90 0.46
N LEU A 22 -35.39 11.24 -0.69
CA LEU A 22 -35.31 11.91 -2.00
C LEU A 22 -36.57 12.71 -2.32
N ALA A 23 -37.72 12.35 -1.75
CA ALA A 23 -38.97 13.11 -1.90
C ALA A 23 -38.93 14.52 -1.26
N GLU A 24 -37.99 14.75 -0.33
CA GLU A 24 -37.78 16.04 0.32
C GLU A 24 -36.80 16.95 -0.45
N ILE A 25 -36.21 16.44 -1.55
CA ILE A 25 -35.17 17.12 -2.35
C ILE A 25 -35.76 17.55 -3.70
N ASP A 26 -35.30 18.70 -4.21
CA ASP A 26 -35.68 19.18 -5.54
C ASP A 26 -35.31 18.15 -6.63
N PRO A 27 -36.27 17.63 -7.42
CA PRO A 27 -36.00 16.62 -8.44
C PRO A 27 -34.96 17.02 -9.48
N ARG A 28 -34.72 18.32 -9.69
CA ARG A 28 -33.74 18.83 -10.66
C ARG A 28 -32.29 18.58 -10.25
N VAL A 29 -32.03 18.36 -8.96
CA VAL A 29 -30.69 18.04 -8.44
C VAL A 29 -30.48 16.55 -8.21
N ILE A 30 -31.44 15.73 -8.63
CA ILE A 30 -31.41 14.27 -8.44
C ILE A 30 -31.15 13.60 -9.80
N ASP A 31 -29.99 12.97 -9.93
CA ASP A 31 -29.69 12.09 -11.06
C ASP A 31 -29.92 10.62 -10.67
N LYS A 32 -30.72 9.89 -11.47
CA LYS A 32 -31.03 8.47 -11.27
C LYS A 32 -30.94 7.75 -12.60
N ARG A 33 -30.32 6.58 -12.59
CA ARG A 33 -30.33 5.62 -13.71
C ARG A 33 -30.96 4.30 -13.32
N LEU A 34 -31.47 3.58 -14.32
CA LEU A 34 -31.82 2.17 -14.15
C LEU A 34 -30.54 1.35 -13.95
N VAL A 35 -30.66 0.31 -13.12
CA VAL A 35 -29.56 -0.65 -12.90
C VAL A 35 -29.34 -1.44 -14.19
N HIS A 36 -28.08 -1.55 -14.63
CA HIS A 36 -27.75 -2.31 -15.82
C HIS A 36 -27.86 -3.82 -15.53
N ARG A 37 -28.35 -4.62 -16.49
CA ARG A 37 -28.60 -6.07 -16.28
C ARG A 37 -27.35 -6.82 -15.81
N ALA A 38 -26.19 -6.47 -16.37
CA ALA A 38 -24.91 -7.07 -15.99
C ALA A 38 -24.45 -6.71 -14.56
N GLU A 39 -24.96 -5.62 -13.97
CA GLU A 39 -24.62 -5.19 -12.61
C GLU A 39 -25.49 -5.89 -11.55
N VAL A 40 -26.63 -6.47 -11.94
CA VAL A 40 -27.63 -7.00 -10.99
C VAL A 40 -27.04 -8.02 -10.01
N PRO A 41 -26.29 -9.07 -10.43
CA PRO A 41 -25.78 -10.06 -9.50
C PRO A 41 -24.91 -9.45 -8.39
N ASP A 42 -23.98 -8.56 -8.75
CA ASP A 42 -23.08 -7.90 -7.80
C ASP A 42 -23.81 -6.91 -6.89
N ARG A 43 -24.53 -5.95 -7.48
CA ARG A 43 -25.13 -4.84 -6.73
C ARG A 43 -26.22 -5.33 -5.78
N PHE A 44 -27.02 -6.33 -6.18
CA PHE A 44 -28.12 -6.84 -5.37
C PHE A 44 -27.59 -7.77 -4.27
N ALA A 45 -26.61 -8.64 -4.58
CA ALA A 45 -25.98 -9.48 -3.57
C ALA A 45 -25.30 -8.62 -2.49
N LEU A 46 -24.58 -7.57 -2.87
CA LEU A 46 -23.94 -6.66 -1.91
C LEU A 46 -24.97 -5.95 -1.02
N HIS A 47 -26.10 -5.51 -1.60
CA HIS A 47 -27.17 -4.89 -0.82
C HIS A 47 -27.79 -5.86 0.18
N LEU A 48 -28.09 -7.09 -0.26
CA LEU A 48 -28.66 -8.14 0.59
C LEU A 48 -27.68 -8.55 1.71
N ALA A 49 -26.41 -8.75 1.39
CA ALA A 49 -25.37 -9.08 2.37
C ALA A 49 -25.27 -8.02 3.46
N ARG A 50 -25.27 -6.72 3.09
CA ARG A 50 -25.27 -5.61 4.05
C ARG A 50 -26.54 -5.58 4.91
N ALA A 51 -27.70 -5.88 4.33
CA ALA A 51 -28.96 -5.93 5.06
C ALA A 51 -28.97 -7.09 6.07
N ILE A 52 -28.53 -8.28 5.66
CA ILE A 52 -28.39 -9.47 6.51
C ILE A 52 -27.42 -9.18 7.66
N GLU A 53 -26.22 -8.69 7.37
CA GLU A 53 -25.20 -8.36 8.37
C GLU A 53 -25.72 -7.35 9.40
N LYS A 54 -26.38 -6.29 8.95
CA LYS A 54 -26.97 -5.27 9.83
C LYS A 54 -28.05 -5.87 10.73
N SER A 55 -28.92 -6.72 10.18
CA SER A 55 -29.98 -7.38 10.95
C SER A 55 -29.38 -8.34 11.99
N LEU A 56 -28.43 -9.19 11.61
CA LEU A 56 -27.80 -10.14 12.53
C LEU A 56 -26.99 -9.47 13.64
N ARG A 57 -26.38 -8.30 13.38
CA ARG A 57 -25.73 -7.50 14.43
C ARG A 57 -26.71 -6.98 15.49
N SER A 58 -27.98 -6.77 15.12
CA SER A 58 -29.01 -6.31 16.07
C SER A 58 -29.61 -7.44 16.92
N VAL A 59 -29.33 -8.70 16.56
CA VAL A 59 -29.77 -9.88 17.32
C VAL A 59 -28.91 -9.99 18.60
N PRO A 60 -29.52 -10.31 19.76
CA PRO A 60 -28.78 -10.62 20.99
C PRO A 60 -27.70 -11.68 20.76
N ASP A 61 -26.57 -11.55 21.45
CA ASP A 61 -25.40 -12.41 21.23
C ASP A 61 -25.71 -13.92 21.39
N ALA A 62 -26.51 -14.27 22.41
CA ALA A 62 -26.92 -15.64 22.71
C ALA A 62 -27.73 -16.31 21.57
N ASP A 63 -28.44 -15.52 20.77
CA ASP A 63 -29.33 -16.02 19.72
C ASP A 63 -28.72 -15.85 18.31
N ARG A 64 -27.56 -15.19 18.19
CA ARG A 64 -27.03 -14.77 16.88
C ARG A 64 -26.70 -15.97 15.98
N VAL A 65 -26.22 -17.07 16.55
CA VAL A 65 -25.91 -18.30 15.80
C VAL A 65 -27.18 -18.97 15.28
N SER A 66 -28.18 -19.18 16.15
CA SER A 66 -29.42 -19.87 15.77
C SER A 66 -30.24 -19.05 14.77
N VAL A 67 -30.37 -17.74 14.99
CA VAL A 67 -31.04 -16.84 14.05
C VAL A 67 -30.25 -16.73 12.74
N GLY A 68 -28.92 -16.65 12.82
CA GLY A 68 -28.04 -16.63 11.65
C GLY A 68 -28.19 -17.86 10.78
N LEU A 69 -28.23 -19.05 11.38
CA LEU A 69 -28.47 -20.31 10.67
C LEU A 69 -29.85 -20.31 10.00
N GLY A 70 -30.90 -19.89 10.71
CA GLY A 70 -32.23 -19.81 10.13
C GLY A 70 -32.31 -18.86 8.93
N VAL A 71 -31.62 -17.72 8.98
CA VAL A 71 -31.52 -16.79 7.85
C VAL A 71 -30.77 -17.41 6.68
N LEU A 72 -29.65 -18.09 6.94
CA LEU A 72 -28.85 -18.76 5.90
C LEU A 72 -29.67 -19.83 5.18
N GLU A 73 -30.29 -20.75 5.91
CA GLU A 73 -31.11 -21.82 5.33
C GLU A 73 -32.28 -21.24 4.51
N SER A 74 -32.95 -20.21 5.03
CA SER A 74 -34.05 -19.55 4.31
C SER A 74 -33.60 -18.92 2.98
N VAL A 75 -32.40 -18.33 2.95
CA VAL A 75 -31.83 -17.76 1.73
C VAL A 75 -31.44 -18.86 0.75
N LEU A 76 -30.81 -19.93 1.23
CA LEU A 76 -30.45 -21.08 0.39
C LEU A 76 -31.69 -21.76 -0.21
N ASP A 77 -32.78 -21.90 0.54
CA ASP A 77 -34.06 -22.42 0.03
C ASP A 77 -34.61 -21.59 -1.14
N VAL A 78 -34.53 -20.25 -1.03
CA VAL A 78 -34.93 -19.34 -2.11
C VAL A 78 -34.03 -19.50 -3.33
N LEU A 79 -32.71 -19.62 -3.13
CA LEU A 79 -31.74 -19.80 -4.22
C LEU A 79 -31.90 -21.15 -4.92
N ALA A 80 -32.16 -22.22 -4.17
CA ALA A 80 -32.42 -23.56 -4.71
C ALA A 80 -33.67 -23.56 -5.62
N GLY A 81 -34.68 -22.74 -5.31
CA GLY A 81 -35.85 -22.56 -6.16
C GLY A 81 -35.57 -21.82 -7.49
N LEU A 82 -34.47 -21.07 -7.59
CA LEU A 82 -34.11 -20.27 -8.76
C LEU A 82 -33.18 -21.01 -9.74
N SER A 83 -32.45 -22.02 -9.27
CA SER A 83 -31.54 -22.81 -10.11
C SER A 83 -31.73 -24.30 -9.86
N ALA A 84 -31.88 -25.10 -10.91
CA ALA A 84 -31.95 -26.57 -10.81
C ALA A 84 -30.58 -27.22 -10.51
N SER A 85 -29.68 -26.50 -9.85
CA SER A 85 -28.30 -26.92 -9.60
C SER A 85 -28.16 -27.37 -8.15
N ASP A 86 -27.65 -28.58 -7.95
CA ASP A 86 -27.32 -29.14 -6.63
C ASP A 86 -26.24 -28.33 -5.89
N VAL A 87 -25.62 -27.34 -6.55
CA VAL A 87 -24.61 -26.46 -5.96
C VAL A 87 -25.12 -25.74 -4.71
N VAL A 88 -26.40 -25.35 -4.67
CA VAL A 88 -26.94 -24.63 -3.50
C VAL A 88 -27.00 -25.52 -2.25
N ASP A 89 -27.29 -26.81 -2.42
CA ASP A 89 -27.33 -27.74 -1.28
C ASP A 89 -25.94 -28.03 -0.71
N LEU A 90 -24.88 -27.92 -1.52
CA LEU A 90 -23.49 -28.05 -1.07
C LEU A 90 -23.04 -26.86 -0.20
N GLU A 91 -23.73 -25.72 -0.27
CA GLU A 91 -23.43 -24.52 0.53
C GLU A 91 -24.12 -24.52 1.90
N ARG A 92 -24.99 -25.52 2.18
CA ARG A 92 -25.62 -25.66 3.51
C ARG A 92 -24.57 -26.02 4.56
N LEU A 93 -24.73 -25.48 5.76
CA LEU A 93 -23.82 -25.79 6.86
C LEU A 93 -24.02 -27.22 7.35
N ALA A 94 -22.95 -27.80 7.88
CA ALA A 94 -23.06 -29.02 8.67
C ALA A 94 -23.95 -28.81 9.90
N ALA A 95 -24.43 -29.91 10.49
CA ALA A 95 -25.34 -29.90 11.64
C ALA A 95 -24.84 -29.03 12.80
N GLU A 96 -23.52 -29.00 13.02
CA GLU A 96 -22.86 -28.07 13.93
C GLU A 96 -22.12 -26.99 13.13
N PRO A 97 -22.59 -25.73 13.16
CA PRO A 97 -21.91 -24.61 12.52
C PRO A 97 -20.47 -24.46 13.05
N SER A 98 -19.49 -24.65 12.18
CA SER A 98 -18.08 -24.57 12.52
C SER A 98 -17.26 -23.97 11.38
N MET A 99 -16.07 -23.48 11.70
CA MET A 99 -15.15 -22.87 10.74
C MET A 99 -13.92 -23.74 10.57
N LEU A 100 -13.64 -24.17 9.34
CA LEU A 100 -12.38 -24.85 9.03
C LEU A 100 -11.22 -23.86 9.16
N ARG A 101 -10.36 -24.07 10.15
CA ARG A 101 -9.23 -23.18 10.44
C ARG A 101 -7.91 -23.60 9.81
N SER A 102 -7.67 -24.89 9.70
CA SER A 102 -6.46 -25.45 9.09
C SER A 102 -6.67 -26.91 8.72
N VAL A 103 -5.94 -27.36 7.70
CA VAL A 103 -5.72 -28.77 7.38
C VAL A 103 -4.21 -28.96 7.38
N THR A 104 -3.72 -29.91 8.17
CA THR A 104 -2.28 -30.13 8.37
C THR A 104 -1.91 -31.60 8.28
N SER A 105 -0.65 -31.88 7.99
CA SER A 105 -0.09 -33.22 7.97
C SER A 105 0.26 -33.70 9.39
N ILE A 106 0.31 -35.01 9.59
CA ILE A 106 0.83 -35.62 10.81
C ILE A 106 2.38 -35.74 10.71
N LEU A 107 3.08 -35.42 11.80
CA LEU A 107 4.52 -35.59 11.95
C LEU A 107 4.89 -37.06 12.26
N PRO A 108 6.16 -37.48 12.13
CA PRO A 108 6.57 -38.86 12.42
C PRO A 108 6.26 -39.33 13.85
N ASP A 109 6.13 -38.40 14.81
CA ASP A 109 5.76 -38.66 16.20
C ASP A 109 4.25 -38.77 16.44
N GLY A 110 3.42 -38.66 15.40
CA GLY A 110 1.96 -38.73 15.46
C GLY A 110 1.27 -37.40 15.78
N SER A 111 2.00 -36.33 16.08
CA SER A 111 1.43 -35.02 16.36
C SER A 111 1.06 -34.26 15.06
N PRO A 112 0.03 -33.40 15.05
CA PRO A 112 -0.27 -32.56 13.90
C PRO A 112 0.82 -31.51 13.71
N ARG A 113 1.28 -31.31 12.48
CA ARG A 113 2.26 -30.28 12.16
C ARG A 113 1.67 -28.90 12.51
N PRO A 114 2.35 -28.08 13.33
CA PRO A 114 1.86 -26.77 13.69
C PRO A 114 1.85 -25.83 12.48
N ILE A 115 0.78 -25.05 12.34
CA ILE A 115 0.69 -23.95 11.38
C ILE A 115 0.40 -22.68 12.16
N VAL A 116 1.31 -21.70 12.05
CA VAL A 116 1.13 -20.40 12.69
C VAL A 116 0.02 -19.65 11.96
N SER A 117 -1.06 -19.32 12.68
CA SER A 117 -2.15 -18.51 12.14
C SER A 117 -1.74 -17.04 12.09
N PRO A 118 -2.11 -16.29 11.03
CA PRO A 118 -1.97 -14.85 11.02
C PRO A 118 -2.72 -14.20 12.18
N LEU A 119 -2.26 -13.01 12.60
CA LEU A 119 -2.86 -12.27 13.71
C LEU A 119 -4.22 -11.65 13.33
N ILE A 120 -4.46 -11.45 12.05
CA ILE A 120 -5.70 -10.92 11.48
C ILE A 120 -6.34 -12.04 10.67
N SER A 121 -7.66 -12.20 10.79
CA SER A 121 -8.41 -13.22 10.05
C SER A 121 -8.05 -13.20 8.57
N LEU A 122 -7.92 -14.37 7.95
CA LEU A 122 -7.69 -14.49 6.50
C LEU A 122 -8.82 -13.87 5.67
N LEU A 123 -9.98 -13.61 6.28
CA LEU A 123 -11.12 -12.93 5.63
C LEU A 123 -11.07 -11.40 5.72
N ASP A 124 -10.23 -10.82 6.57
CA ASP A 124 -10.31 -9.39 6.88
C ASP A 124 -9.34 -8.55 6.05
N THR A 125 -9.85 -7.47 5.47
CA THR A 125 -9.03 -6.41 4.84
C THR A 125 -8.96 -5.24 5.82
N THR A 126 -7.77 -4.75 6.12
CA THR A 126 -7.58 -3.73 7.15
C THR A 126 -6.49 -2.72 6.83
N LEU A 127 -6.58 -1.53 7.44
CA LEU A 127 -5.54 -0.52 7.47
C LEU A 127 -4.65 -0.72 8.71
N LEU A 128 -3.35 -0.56 8.53
CA LEU A 128 -2.32 -0.66 9.57
C LEU A 128 -1.50 0.64 9.57
N THR A 129 -1.45 1.34 10.70
CA THR A 129 -0.83 2.68 10.76
C THR A 129 0.41 2.79 11.66
N ASN A 130 0.84 1.69 12.28
CA ASN A 130 1.88 1.67 13.33
C ASN A 130 1.61 2.70 14.47
N ALA A 131 0.34 3.07 14.70
CA ALA A 131 -0.02 4.00 15.77
C ALA A 131 0.37 3.43 17.16
N PRO A 132 0.62 4.29 18.16
CA PRO A 132 0.83 3.83 19.53
C PRO A 132 -0.36 2.96 19.98
N ASN A 133 -0.08 1.72 20.39
CA ASN A 133 -1.03 0.66 20.76
C ASN A 133 -1.68 -0.12 19.60
N GLU A 134 -1.33 0.14 18.35
CA GLU A 134 -1.69 -0.75 17.23
C GLU A 134 -0.62 -1.83 16.99
N PRO A 135 -1.00 -3.03 16.54
CA PRO A 135 -0.05 -4.03 16.10
C PRO A 135 0.83 -3.50 14.97
N ARG A 136 2.15 -3.56 15.17
CA ARG A 136 3.15 -3.14 14.17
C ARG A 136 3.07 -4.01 12.92
N VAL A 137 3.21 -3.38 11.75
CA VAL A 137 3.18 -4.09 10.46
C VAL A 137 4.22 -5.20 10.38
N GLY A 138 5.41 -5.02 10.98
CA GLY A 138 6.44 -6.07 11.01
C GLY A 138 5.97 -7.36 11.70
N HIS A 139 5.23 -7.27 12.79
CA HIS A 139 4.67 -8.44 13.47
C HIS A 139 3.55 -9.10 12.66
N GLN A 140 2.77 -8.30 11.93
CA GLN A 140 1.72 -8.80 11.04
C GLN A 140 2.32 -9.61 9.89
N ILE A 141 3.30 -9.03 9.19
CA ILE A 141 4.06 -9.69 8.12
C ILE A 141 4.70 -10.99 8.64
N HIS A 142 5.35 -10.94 9.81
CA HIS A 142 5.98 -12.11 10.41
C HIS A 142 5.00 -13.28 10.63
N ALA A 143 3.78 -12.99 11.11
CA ALA A 143 2.77 -14.01 11.39
C ALA A 143 2.18 -14.65 10.12
N GLU A 144 2.33 -14.02 8.95
CA GLU A 144 1.83 -14.55 7.67
C GLU A 144 2.77 -15.61 7.09
N ILE A 145 4.08 -15.51 7.35
CA ILE A 145 5.13 -16.38 6.77
C ILE A 145 4.84 -17.85 7.02
N GLY A 146 4.59 -18.24 8.27
CA GLY A 146 4.49 -19.65 8.67
C GLY A 146 3.33 -20.43 8.07
N SER A 147 2.30 -19.75 7.54
CA SER A 147 1.15 -20.38 6.88
C SER A 147 1.15 -20.24 5.35
N SER A 148 2.17 -19.61 4.77
CA SER A 148 2.26 -19.35 3.34
C SER A 148 2.86 -20.55 2.59
N ASN A 149 2.46 -20.74 1.34
CA ASN A 149 3.10 -21.69 0.42
C ASN A 149 4.27 -21.01 -0.30
N ASP A 150 4.02 -19.81 -0.84
CA ASP A 150 5.03 -18.98 -1.50
C ASP A 150 4.92 -17.54 -1.05
N ILE A 151 6.01 -16.79 -1.17
CA ILE A 151 6.11 -15.39 -0.76
C ILE A 151 6.76 -14.59 -1.87
N ASP A 152 6.06 -13.56 -2.34
CA ASP A 152 6.59 -12.58 -3.28
C ASP A 152 6.73 -11.23 -2.59
N VAL A 153 7.92 -10.64 -2.70
CA VAL A 153 8.28 -9.38 -2.05
C VAL A 153 8.75 -8.39 -3.10
N LEU A 154 8.07 -7.25 -3.18
CA LEU A 154 8.48 -6.13 -4.01
C LEU A 154 8.89 -4.99 -3.07
N MET A 155 10.18 -4.69 -3.02
CA MET A 155 10.70 -3.79 -2.00
C MET A 155 11.72 -2.82 -2.57
N ALA A 156 11.43 -1.53 -2.47
CA ALA A 156 12.38 -0.51 -2.89
C ALA A 156 13.67 -0.55 -2.06
N PHE A 157 13.57 -0.59 -0.71
CA PHE A 157 14.74 -0.60 0.18
C PHE A 157 14.76 -1.86 1.05
N VAL A 158 15.88 -2.57 1.01
CA VAL A 158 16.10 -3.80 1.77
C VAL A 158 17.33 -3.64 2.66
N ARG A 159 17.13 -3.68 3.97
CA ARG A 159 18.22 -3.58 4.96
C ARG A 159 18.22 -4.79 5.88
N ARG A 160 19.41 -5.16 6.38
CA ARG A 160 19.56 -6.30 7.31
C ARG A 160 18.69 -6.10 8.55
N SER A 161 18.58 -4.88 9.04
CA SER A 161 17.75 -4.52 10.18
C SER A 161 16.25 -4.83 9.99
N GLY A 162 15.75 -4.81 8.76
CA GLY A 162 14.37 -5.17 8.44
C GLY A 162 14.14 -6.67 8.23
N ILE A 163 15.18 -7.43 7.90
CA ILE A 163 15.12 -8.89 7.75
C ILE A 163 15.28 -9.57 9.10
N ALA A 164 16.15 -9.06 9.97
CA ALA A 164 16.55 -9.70 11.22
C ALA A 164 15.37 -10.21 12.08
N PRO A 165 14.25 -9.47 12.26
CA PRO A 165 13.12 -9.95 13.05
C PRO A 165 12.40 -11.16 12.48
N MET A 166 12.50 -11.39 11.16
CA MET A 166 11.79 -12.45 10.44
C MET A 166 12.72 -13.51 9.84
N ARG A 167 14.03 -13.42 10.09
CA ARG A 167 15.04 -14.34 9.53
C ARG A 167 14.69 -15.81 9.77
N ALA A 168 14.42 -16.19 11.02
CA ALA A 168 14.13 -17.59 11.38
C ALA A 168 12.84 -18.10 10.72
N ALA A 169 11.82 -17.25 10.57
CA ALA A 169 10.58 -17.63 9.91
C ALA A 169 10.78 -17.81 8.39
N LEU A 170 11.55 -16.93 7.76
CA LEU A 170 11.90 -17.05 6.33
C LEU A 170 12.79 -18.28 6.07
N GLU A 171 13.76 -18.56 6.95
CA GLU A 171 14.59 -19.77 6.90
C GLU A 171 13.72 -21.03 6.91
N ALA A 172 12.84 -21.15 7.93
CA ALA A 172 11.92 -22.27 8.05
C ALA A 172 10.95 -22.39 6.86
N HIS A 173 10.56 -21.27 6.24
CA HIS A 173 9.71 -21.25 5.04
C HIS A 173 10.43 -21.83 3.82
N CYS A 174 11.69 -21.46 3.60
CA CYS A 174 12.47 -22.00 2.50
C CYS A 174 12.87 -23.47 2.73
N GLU A 175 13.23 -23.85 3.97
CA GLU A 175 13.61 -25.23 4.34
C GLU A 175 12.48 -26.24 4.09
N ARG A 176 11.21 -25.83 4.25
CA ARG A 176 10.04 -26.65 3.92
C ARG A 176 9.68 -26.64 2.43
N GLY A 177 10.51 -26.03 1.58
CA GLY A 177 10.34 -25.96 0.13
C GLY A 177 9.43 -24.84 -0.37
N GLY A 178 9.07 -23.87 0.48
CA GLY A 178 8.30 -22.71 0.05
C GLY A 178 9.16 -21.74 -0.76
N ARG A 179 8.64 -21.17 -1.85
CA ARG A 179 9.39 -20.21 -2.67
C ARG A 179 9.36 -18.83 -2.02
N LEU A 180 10.49 -18.13 -2.07
CA LEU A 180 10.62 -16.74 -1.63
C LEU A 180 11.28 -15.92 -2.75
N ARG A 181 10.51 -15.04 -3.39
CA ARG A 181 10.99 -14.17 -4.48
C ARG A 181 11.07 -12.72 -4.00
N LEU A 182 12.21 -12.07 -4.24
CA LEU A 182 12.43 -10.65 -3.95
C LEU A 182 12.77 -9.89 -5.23
N LEU A 183 12.00 -8.84 -5.50
CA LEU A 183 12.36 -7.77 -6.45
C LEU A 183 12.75 -6.51 -5.68
N THR A 184 13.94 -5.97 -5.97
CA THR A 184 14.44 -4.75 -5.35
C THR A 184 15.22 -3.88 -6.33
N THR A 185 15.78 -2.76 -5.86
CA THR A 185 16.53 -1.81 -6.68
C THR A 185 17.71 -1.20 -5.93
N THR A 186 18.72 -0.75 -6.68
CA THR A 186 19.83 0.07 -6.16
C THR A 186 19.63 1.57 -6.37
N TYR A 187 18.47 2.01 -6.88
CA TYR A 187 18.21 3.39 -7.32
C TYR A 187 18.66 4.48 -6.32
N THR A 188 18.42 4.29 -5.03
CA THR A 188 18.81 5.26 -3.97
C THR A 188 20.00 4.81 -3.13
N ASN A 189 20.69 3.75 -3.54
CA ASN A 189 21.74 3.09 -2.77
C ASN A 189 21.35 2.78 -1.30
N SER A 190 20.05 2.53 -1.06
CA SER A 190 19.51 2.26 0.27
C SER A 190 19.36 0.77 0.58
N THR A 191 19.47 -0.08 -0.44
CA THR A 191 19.50 -1.53 -0.31
C THR A 191 20.90 -1.98 0.06
N GLU A 192 21.02 -2.78 1.12
CA GLU A 192 22.29 -3.23 1.67
C GLU A 192 22.72 -4.56 1.05
N ARG A 193 23.97 -4.63 0.59
CA ARG A 193 24.61 -5.85 0.09
C ARG A 193 24.44 -7.04 1.05
N GLU A 194 24.77 -6.80 2.32
CA GLU A 194 24.64 -7.80 3.40
C GLU A 194 23.20 -8.32 3.55
N ALA A 195 22.19 -7.48 3.29
CA ALA A 195 20.79 -7.87 3.40
C ALA A 195 20.39 -8.86 2.29
N LEU A 196 20.88 -8.64 1.07
CA LEU A 196 20.63 -9.53 -0.07
C LEU A 196 21.37 -10.86 0.10
N ASP A 197 22.61 -10.83 0.57
CA ASP A 197 23.40 -12.04 0.87
C ASP A 197 22.70 -12.91 1.93
N VAL A 198 22.13 -12.31 2.97
CA VAL A 198 21.32 -13.03 3.96
C VAL A 198 20.13 -13.70 3.30
N LEU A 199 19.37 -13.02 2.44
CA LEU A 199 18.21 -13.60 1.78
C LEU A 199 18.58 -14.76 0.84
N ILE A 200 19.65 -14.62 0.06
CA ILE A 200 20.18 -15.71 -0.77
C ILE A 200 20.56 -16.91 0.08
N ALA A 201 21.24 -16.69 1.22
CA ALA A 201 21.63 -17.77 2.13
C ALA A 201 20.42 -18.50 2.74
N LEU A 202 19.28 -17.81 2.89
CA LEU A 202 18.02 -18.41 3.32
C LEU A 202 17.33 -19.20 2.19
N GLY A 203 17.80 -19.14 0.94
CA GLY A 203 17.18 -19.78 -0.22
C GLY A 203 16.21 -18.89 -0.99
N ALA A 204 16.23 -17.56 -0.79
CA ALA A 204 15.44 -16.64 -1.59
C ALA A 204 15.98 -16.51 -3.01
N GLU A 205 15.09 -16.33 -3.97
CA GLU A 205 15.41 -15.85 -5.31
C GLU A 205 15.37 -14.32 -5.30
N VAL A 206 16.50 -13.67 -5.57
CA VAL A 206 16.60 -12.20 -5.56
C VAL A 206 16.89 -11.70 -6.96
N ARG A 207 16.09 -10.73 -7.42
CA ARG A 207 16.37 -9.95 -8.63
C ARG A 207 16.41 -8.46 -8.31
N VAL A 208 17.36 -7.76 -8.92
CA VAL A 208 17.68 -6.36 -8.65
C VAL A 208 17.57 -5.56 -9.94
N SER A 209 16.85 -4.44 -9.88
CA SER A 209 16.91 -3.43 -10.93
C SER A 209 18.00 -2.42 -10.63
N TYR A 210 18.98 -2.35 -11.53
CA TYR A 210 20.08 -1.40 -11.50
C TYR A 210 19.81 -0.16 -12.36
N ASP A 211 18.66 -0.12 -13.07
CA ASP A 211 18.29 1.04 -13.89
C ASP A 211 17.94 2.24 -13.00
N THR A 212 18.58 3.37 -13.30
CA THR A 212 18.41 4.63 -12.59
C THR A 212 17.57 5.65 -13.35
N SER A 213 17.13 5.30 -14.57
CA SER A 213 16.65 6.26 -15.57
C SER A 213 15.19 6.10 -15.97
N THR A 214 14.64 4.88 -16.13
CA THR A 214 13.33 4.70 -16.80
C THR A 214 12.19 4.25 -15.89
N THR A 215 12.42 3.32 -14.95
CA THR A 215 11.33 2.78 -14.11
C THR A 215 11.71 2.78 -12.64
N ARG A 216 11.22 3.78 -11.90
CA ARG A 216 11.50 3.91 -10.46
C ARG A 216 10.69 2.90 -9.67
N LEU A 217 11.32 1.81 -9.25
CA LEU A 217 10.69 0.92 -8.28
C LEU A 217 10.55 1.63 -6.93
N HIS A 218 9.34 2.09 -6.64
CA HIS A 218 9.01 2.67 -5.34
C HIS A 218 7.83 2.00 -4.65
N ALA A 219 7.38 0.85 -5.17
CA ALA A 219 6.40 0.00 -4.51
C ALA A 219 7.01 -0.69 -3.28
N LYS A 220 6.16 -0.94 -2.28
CA LYS A 220 6.45 -1.82 -1.15
C LYS A 220 5.26 -2.73 -0.97
N SER A 221 5.46 -4.02 -1.24
CA SER A 221 4.42 -5.00 -1.06
C SER A 221 4.94 -6.37 -0.71
N TRP A 222 4.10 -7.09 0.02
CA TRP A 222 4.22 -8.52 0.27
C TRP A 222 3.00 -9.20 -0.32
N LEU A 223 3.20 -10.37 -0.91
CA LEU A 223 2.14 -11.25 -1.34
C LEU A 223 2.42 -12.65 -0.79
N PHE A 224 1.53 -13.12 0.07
CA PHE A 224 1.58 -14.40 0.74
C PHE A 224 0.61 -15.35 0.06
N HIS A 225 1.15 -16.24 -0.77
CA HIS A 225 0.36 -17.19 -1.54
C HIS A 225 -0.02 -18.38 -0.68
N ARG A 226 -1.29 -18.77 -0.72
CA ARG A 226 -1.79 -19.99 -0.06
C ARG A 226 -2.61 -20.81 -1.05
N LEU A 227 -2.24 -22.08 -1.19
CA LEU A 227 -2.95 -23.03 -2.05
C LEU A 227 -4.41 -23.26 -1.61
N SER A 228 -4.74 -22.93 -0.36
CA SER A 228 -6.10 -22.97 0.16
C SER A 228 -7.04 -21.91 -0.44
N GLY A 229 -6.53 -20.97 -1.25
CA GLY A 229 -7.31 -19.87 -1.81
C GLY A 229 -7.40 -18.63 -0.90
N PHE A 230 -6.79 -18.68 0.29
CA PHE A 230 -6.80 -17.60 1.28
C PHE A 230 -5.51 -16.77 1.26
N SER A 231 -4.99 -16.48 0.07
CA SER A 231 -3.81 -15.62 -0.09
C SER A 231 -4.07 -14.21 0.46
N THR A 232 -3.02 -13.57 0.96
CA THR A 232 -3.07 -12.24 1.57
C THR A 232 -1.97 -11.37 1.00
N ALA A 233 -2.21 -10.06 0.92
CA ALA A 233 -1.20 -9.12 0.47
C ALA A 233 -1.11 -7.91 1.39
N TYR A 234 0.05 -7.28 1.43
CA TYR A 234 0.30 -6.03 2.11
C TYR A 234 0.81 -5.04 1.07
N ILE A 235 0.22 -3.85 1.01
CA ILE A 235 0.69 -2.75 0.16
C ILE A 235 0.74 -1.49 1.02
N GLY A 236 1.84 -0.75 0.94
CA GLY A 236 1.93 0.48 1.69
C GLY A 236 3.25 1.22 1.53
N SER A 237 3.54 2.06 2.51
CA SER A 237 4.75 2.87 2.56
C SER A 237 5.94 2.16 3.24
N SER A 238 5.69 1.04 3.94
CA SER A 238 6.72 0.36 4.74
C SER A 238 7.75 -0.41 3.92
N ASN A 239 9.00 0.06 3.92
CA ASN A 239 10.15 -0.70 3.40
C ASN A 239 10.59 -1.85 4.33
N LEU A 240 11.46 -2.74 3.86
CA LEU A 240 12.10 -3.77 4.67
C LEU A 240 13.27 -3.21 5.48
N THR A 241 12.93 -2.33 6.42
CA THR A 241 13.85 -1.66 7.34
C THR A 241 13.25 -1.60 8.74
N HIS A 242 14.07 -1.55 9.78
CA HIS A 242 13.57 -1.47 11.16
C HIS A 242 12.65 -0.24 11.37
N SER A 243 13.04 0.94 10.88
CA SER A 243 12.23 2.16 11.04
C SER A 243 10.84 2.01 10.45
N ALA A 244 10.74 1.52 9.21
CA ALA A 244 9.45 1.35 8.52
C ALA A 244 8.56 0.24 9.10
N GLN A 245 9.14 -0.76 9.77
CA GLN A 245 8.38 -1.85 10.38
C GLN A 245 7.94 -1.56 11.81
N VAL A 246 8.61 -0.64 12.51
CA VAL A 246 8.51 -0.48 13.97
C VAL A 246 8.14 0.92 14.44
N ALA A 247 8.81 1.96 13.91
CA ALA A 247 8.79 3.30 14.52
C ALA A 247 8.29 4.40 13.58
N GLY A 248 8.18 4.13 12.29
CA GLY A 248 7.70 5.06 11.28
C GLY A 248 6.18 5.21 11.31
N LEU A 249 5.71 6.42 10.99
CA LEU A 249 4.33 6.69 10.62
C LEU A 249 4.10 6.12 9.22
N GLU A 250 3.61 4.90 9.15
CA GLU A 250 3.52 4.13 7.90
C GLU A 250 2.11 3.63 7.72
N TRP A 251 1.57 3.76 6.52
CA TRP A 251 0.24 3.25 6.20
C TRP A 251 0.39 2.04 5.32
N ASN A 252 -0.19 0.93 5.75
CA ASN A 252 -0.24 -0.31 4.99
C ASN A 252 -1.66 -0.83 4.96
N VAL A 253 -2.10 -1.30 3.81
CA VAL A 253 -3.35 -2.04 3.68
C VAL A 253 -3.00 -3.51 3.59
N ARG A 254 -3.58 -4.31 4.48
CA ARG A 254 -3.65 -5.75 4.33
C ARG A 254 -4.90 -6.10 3.52
N VAL A 255 -4.73 -6.81 2.42
CA VAL A 255 -5.78 -7.27 1.52
C VAL A 255 -6.01 -8.76 1.73
N SER A 256 -7.25 -9.14 2.02
CA SER A 256 -7.70 -10.54 2.02
C SER A 256 -8.09 -10.96 0.61
N GLY A 257 -7.47 -12.02 0.08
CA GLY A 257 -7.83 -12.60 -1.22
C GLY A 257 -9.21 -13.23 -1.24
N ALA A 258 -9.69 -13.77 -0.11
CA ALA A 258 -11.02 -14.34 0.00
C ALA A 258 -12.14 -13.31 -0.22
N ARG A 259 -11.88 -12.04 0.10
CA ARG A 259 -12.83 -10.93 -0.16
C ARG A 259 -12.49 -10.10 -1.39
N ASN A 260 -11.24 -10.12 -1.84
CA ASN A 260 -10.74 -9.28 -2.94
C ASN A 260 -9.89 -10.11 -3.92
N PRO A 261 -10.47 -11.16 -4.54
CA PRO A 261 -9.72 -12.08 -5.39
C PRO A 261 -9.07 -11.36 -6.58
N ASP A 262 -9.77 -10.40 -7.20
CA ASP A 262 -9.27 -9.64 -8.35
C ASP A 262 -8.03 -8.80 -8.00
N VAL A 263 -7.99 -8.25 -6.78
CA VAL A 263 -6.84 -7.46 -6.31
C VAL A 263 -5.62 -8.35 -6.18
N ILE A 264 -5.75 -9.51 -5.53
CA ILE A 264 -4.66 -10.48 -5.38
C ILE A 264 -4.20 -11.01 -6.75
N ALA A 265 -5.13 -11.37 -7.62
CA ALA A 265 -4.81 -11.85 -8.98
C ALA A 265 -4.04 -10.78 -9.78
N LYS A 266 -4.48 -9.51 -9.72
CA LYS A 266 -3.79 -8.42 -10.40
C LYS A 266 -2.40 -8.17 -9.80
N MET A 267 -2.26 -8.21 -8.48
CA MET A 267 -0.96 -8.06 -7.81
C MET A 267 0.02 -9.16 -8.22
N ALA A 268 -0.42 -10.42 -8.22
CA ALA A 268 0.38 -11.56 -8.66
C ALA A 268 0.82 -11.38 -10.12
N ALA A 269 -0.11 -11.06 -11.02
CA ALA A 269 0.19 -10.85 -12.44
C ALA A 269 1.16 -9.68 -12.68
N VAL A 270 1.04 -8.58 -11.92
CA VAL A 270 1.98 -7.47 -12.00
C VAL A 270 3.35 -7.86 -11.48
N PHE A 271 3.42 -8.58 -10.35
CA PHE A 271 4.68 -9.09 -9.82
C PHE A 271 5.38 -10.00 -10.84
N ASP A 272 4.67 -10.96 -11.43
CA ASP A 272 5.22 -11.86 -12.44
C ASP A 272 5.69 -11.10 -13.70
N SER A 273 4.97 -10.05 -14.11
CA SER A 273 5.42 -9.21 -15.23
C SER A 273 6.76 -8.51 -14.96
N TYR A 274 7.01 -8.07 -13.71
CA TYR A 274 8.29 -7.52 -13.30
C TYR A 274 9.34 -8.60 -13.05
N TRP A 275 8.91 -9.80 -12.65
CA TRP A 275 9.83 -10.91 -12.46
C TRP A 275 10.44 -11.32 -13.79
N GLU A 276 9.64 -11.39 -14.87
CA GLU A 276 10.07 -11.86 -16.19
C GLU A 276 10.75 -10.78 -17.07
N THR A 277 10.74 -9.50 -16.67
CA THR A 277 11.38 -8.44 -17.46
C THR A 277 12.92 -8.45 -17.30
N PRO A 278 13.70 -8.15 -18.36
CA PRO A 278 15.16 -8.03 -18.27
C PRO A 278 15.65 -6.91 -17.35
N ASP A 279 14.79 -5.93 -17.00
CA ASP A 279 15.16 -4.81 -16.12
C ASP A 279 15.49 -5.24 -14.68
N PHE A 280 15.09 -6.46 -14.30
CA PHE A 280 15.42 -7.07 -13.02
C PHE A 280 16.35 -8.26 -13.25
N ALA A 281 17.65 -8.02 -13.06
CA ALA A 281 18.66 -9.06 -13.20
C ALA A 281 18.73 -9.94 -11.94
N PRO A 282 19.00 -11.25 -12.06
CA PRO A 282 19.40 -12.07 -10.92
C PRO A 282 20.52 -11.41 -10.14
N TYR A 283 20.40 -11.41 -8.82
CA TYR A 283 21.39 -10.78 -7.96
C TYR A 283 22.75 -11.47 -8.06
N ASP A 284 23.75 -10.71 -8.50
CA ASP A 284 25.17 -11.05 -8.40
C ASP A 284 25.86 -10.05 -7.45
N PRO A 285 26.46 -10.53 -6.34
CA PRO A 285 27.47 -9.83 -5.57
C PRO A 285 28.37 -8.83 -6.32
N ALA A 286 29.10 -9.31 -7.32
CA ALA A 286 30.16 -8.52 -7.96
C ALA A 286 29.55 -7.38 -8.78
N GLU A 287 28.49 -7.66 -9.54
CA GLU A 287 27.74 -6.63 -10.26
C GLU A 287 27.12 -5.61 -9.30
N PHE A 288 26.55 -6.06 -8.17
CA PHE A 288 25.96 -5.16 -7.19
C PHE A 288 26.95 -4.13 -6.66
N ASP A 289 28.14 -4.58 -6.26
CA ASP A 289 29.20 -3.71 -5.73
C ASP A 289 29.65 -2.72 -6.83
N GLU A 290 29.91 -3.20 -8.05
CA GLU A 290 30.31 -2.36 -9.19
C GLU A 290 29.27 -1.25 -9.50
N ARG A 291 27.98 -1.60 -9.51
CA ARG A 291 26.88 -0.67 -9.84
C ARG A 291 26.65 0.35 -8.73
N THR A 292 26.77 -0.04 -7.47
CA THR A 292 26.56 0.85 -6.31
C THR A 292 27.74 1.77 -6.04
N GLU A 293 28.97 1.33 -6.31
CA GLU A 293 30.15 2.20 -6.27
C GLU A 293 30.08 3.31 -7.32
N ARG A 294 29.67 2.98 -8.56
CA ARG A 294 29.44 3.98 -9.62
C ARG A 294 28.42 5.05 -9.19
N LEU A 295 27.35 4.66 -8.52
CA LEU A 295 26.35 5.59 -7.99
C LEU A 295 26.91 6.49 -6.88
N SER A 296 27.74 5.93 -6.00
CA SER A 296 28.36 6.68 -4.91
C SER A 296 29.40 7.69 -5.41
N ASN A 297 30.13 7.33 -6.46
CA ASN A 297 31.13 8.18 -7.12
C ASN A 297 30.50 9.32 -7.95
N ALA A 298 29.21 9.24 -8.26
CA ALA A 298 28.47 10.33 -8.92
C ALA A 298 28.14 11.51 -7.98
N GLY A 299 28.55 11.45 -6.70
CA GLY A 299 28.35 12.50 -5.69
C GLY A 299 27.10 12.29 -4.83
N PRO A 300 26.98 12.99 -3.69
CA PRO A 300 25.87 12.78 -2.75
C PRO A 300 24.54 13.25 -3.35
N PHE A 301 23.69 12.28 -3.74
CA PHE A 301 22.30 12.51 -4.05
C PHE A 301 21.49 12.62 -2.74
N ILE A 302 21.16 13.85 -2.33
CA ILE A 302 20.16 14.09 -1.26
C ILE A 302 18.78 14.07 -1.92
N PHE A 303 17.97 13.05 -1.66
CA PHE A 303 16.57 13.03 -2.10
C PHE A 303 15.63 13.37 -0.96
N LEU A 304 14.97 14.52 -1.09
CA LEU A 304 13.75 14.88 -0.38
C LEU A 304 12.58 14.15 -1.06
N SER A 305 11.65 13.60 -0.28
CA SER A 305 10.37 13.03 -0.76
C SER A 305 9.73 13.95 -1.83
N PRO A 306 9.08 13.44 -2.90
CA PRO A 306 8.69 14.26 -4.04
C PRO A 306 7.60 15.27 -3.66
N LEU A 307 8.01 16.50 -3.32
CA LEU A 307 7.16 17.68 -3.43
C LEU A 307 7.32 18.21 -4.86
N HIS A 308 6.35 17.90 -5.72
CA HIS A 308 6.22 18.63 -6.98
C HIS A 308 5.72 20.04 -6.64
N VAL A 309 6.65 21.00 -6.60
CA VAL A 309 6.33 22.39 -6.27
C VAL A 309 5.99 23.13 -7.58
N SER A 310 4.72 23.45 -7.77
CA SER A 310 4.25 24.30 -8.87
C SER A 310 3.84 25.68 -8.33
N PRO A 311 4.21 26.78 -9.00
CA PRO A 311 3.79 28.11 -8.58
C PRO A 311 2.27 28.28 -8.74
N PHE A 312 1.65 29.04 -7.85
CA PHE A 312 0.29 29.53 -8.05
C PHE A 312 0.25 30.58 -9.18
N PRO A 313 -0.91 30.82 -9.83
CA PRO A 313 -1.02 31.78 -10.93
C PRO A 313 -0.49 33.19 -10.64
N PHE A 314 -0.60 33.67 -9.39
CA PHE A 314 -0.04 34.96 -9.01
C PHE A 314 1.49 34.93 -8.84
N GLN A 315 2.05 33.81 -8.40
CA GLN A 315 3.49 33.61 -8.27
C GLN A 315 4.12 33.51 -9.66
N GLU A 316 3.46 32.82 -10.59
CA GLU A 316 3.89 32.73 -11.99
C GLU A 316 4.01 34.11 -12.62
N ARG A 317 2.98 34.95 -12.48
CA ARG A 317 3.01 36.34 -12.98
C ARG A 317 4.15 37.18 -12.38
N LEU A 318 4.44 37.00 -11.09
CA LEU A 318 5.56 37.69 -10.44
C LEU A 318 6.91 37.21 -10.97
N LEU A 319 7.04 35.92 -11.26
CA LEU A 319 8.25 35.32 -11.83
C LEU A 319 8.44 35.76 -13.30
N GLU A 320 7.36 35.86 -14.08
CA GLU A 320 7.37 36.41 -15.45
C GLU A 320 7.85 37.86 -15.48
N GLN A 321 7.37 38.71 -14.56
CA GLN A 321 7.82 40.10 -14.45
C GLN A 321 9.31 40.21 -14.14
N ILE A 322 9.83 39.33 -13.28
CA ILE A 322 11.26 39.28 -12.96
C ILE A 322 12.08 38.80 -14.17
N ALA A 323 11.57 37.84 -14.94
CA ALA A 323 12.21 37.38 -16.16
C ALA A 323 12.28 38.50 -17.20
N LEU A 324 11.16 39.18 -17.46
CA LEU A 324 11.09 40.31 -18.39
C LEU A 324 12.05 41.45 -18.00
N ALA A 325 12.09 41.81 -16.71
CA ALA A 325 13.03 42.82 -16.23
C ALA A 325 14.49 42.44 -16.51
N ARG A 326 14.85 41.14 -16.42
CA ARG A 326 16.22 40.68 -16.76
C ARG A 326 16.51 40.75 -18.26
N GLU A 327 15.52 40.48 -19.11
CA GLU A 327 15.65 40.63 -20.56
C GLU A 327 15.88 42.09 -20.96
N GLU A 328 15.29 43.02 -20.22
CA GLU A 328 15.50 44.47 -20.35
C GLU A 328 16.84 44.94 -19.74
N GLY A 329 17.66 44.04 -19.21
CA GLY A 329 18.98 44.34 -18.64
C GLY A 329 18.97 44.68 -17.14
N HIS A 330 17.84 44.54 -16.45
CA HIS A 330 17.71 44.76 -15.00
C HIS A 330 17.94 43.45 -14.23
N HIS A 331 19.18 43.27 -13.75
CA HIS A 331 19.59 42.06 -13.03
C HIS A 331 19.47 42.14 -11.49
N ARG A 332 18.94 43.24 -10.95
CA ARG A 332 18.75 43.46 -9.50
C ARG A 332 17.28 43.72 -9.21
N ASN A 333 16.55 42.65 -8.91
CA ASN A 333 15.10 42.67 -8.71
C ASN A 333 14.72 42.38 -7.26
N LEU A 334 13.74 43.13 -6.73
CA LEU A 334 13.20 42.93 -5.38
C LEU A 334 11.74 42.46 -5.48
N LEU A 335 11.49 41.19 -5.14
CA LEU A 335 10.13 40.66 -5.02
C LEU A 335 9.59 40.93 -3.61
N VAL A 336 8.49 41.67 -3.52
CA VAL A 336 7.78 41.92 -2.25
C VAL A 336 6.50 41.12 -2.23
N ALA A 337 6.33 40.27 -1.21
CA ALA A 337 5.09 39.50 -1.00
C ALA A 337 4.77 39.38 0.49
N ALA A 338 3.48 39.24 0.82
CA ALA A 338 3.01 39.07 2.21
C ALA A 338 3.59 37.80 2.87
N THR A 339 3.60 37.73 4.20
CA THR A 339 4.00 36.50 4.93
C THR A 339 3.07 35.34 4.57
N GLY A 340 3.61 34.12 4.46
CA GLY A 340 2.84 32.93 4.08
C GLY A 340 2.60 32.72 2.58
N THR A 341 2.94 33.67 1.71
CA THR A 341 2.69 33.54 0.24
C THR A 341 3.80 32.81 -0.54
N GLY A 342 4.67 32.07 0.15
CA GLY A 342 5.68 31.23 -0.49
C GLY A 342 6.89 31.97 -1.08
N LYS A 343 7.38 33.04 -0.43
CA LYS A 343 8.59 33.78 -0.89
C LYS A 343 9.81 32.89 -1.16
N THR A 344 10.07 31.94 -0.27
CA THR A 344 11.17 30.98 -0.42
C THR A 344 10.95 30.05 -1.61
N VAL A 345 9.70 29.66 -1.85
CA VAL A 345 9.31 28.84 -3.00
C VAL A 345 9.52 29.61 -4.31
N MET A 346 9.08 30.87 -4.38
CA MET A 346 9.32 31.72 -5.55
C MET A 346 10.81 31.90 -5.83
N ALA A 347 11.65 32.12 -4.81
CA ALA A 347 13.10 32.22 -4.98
C ALA A 347 13.73 30.92 -5.49
N ALA A 348 13.25 29.77 -5.02
CA ALA A 348 13.73 28.46 -5.47
C ALA A 348 13.32 28.15 -6.91
N LEU A 349 12.08 28.45 -7.29
CA LEU A 349 11.57 28.27 -8.66
C LEU A 349 12.28 29.20 -9.65
N ASP A 350 12.50 30.46 -9.27
CA ASP A 350 13.25 31.43 -10.07
C ASP A 350 14.69 30.97 -10.30
N TYR A 351 15.36 30.49 -9.23
CA TYR A 351 16.71 29.95 -9.35
C TYR A 351 16.75 28.70 -10.24
N ALA A 352 15.76 27.80 -10.13
CA ALA A 352 15.67 26.62 -10.98
C ALA A 352 15.60 27.00 -12.46
N ARG A 353 14.76 27.98 -12.83
CA ARG A 353 14.69 28.52 -14.20
C ARG A 353 16.01 29.12 -14.65
N LEU A 354 16.67 29.89 -13.79
CA LEU A 354 17.97 30.49 -14.11
C LEU A 354 19.08 29.45 -14.28
N ALA A 355 19.04 28.34 -13.53
CA ALA A 355 20.03 27.29 -13.61
C ALA A 355 19.96 26.52 -14.95
N GLU A 356 18.81 26.52 -15.63
CA GLU A 356 18.66 25.93 -16.97
C GLU A 356 19.32 26.80 -18.05
N VAL A 357 19.31 28.12 -17.88
CA VAL A 357 19.75 29.08 -18.91
C VAL A 357 21.17 29.59 -18.66
N LEU A 358 21.61 29.67 -17.40
CA LEU A 358 22.91 30.19 -17.03
C LEU A 358 23.94 29.05 -16.87
N PRO A 359 25.09 29.09 -17.57
CA PRO A 359 26.10 28.04 -17.50
C PRO A 359 26.76 27.91 -16.11
N ARG A 360 26.64 28.95 -15.27
CA ARG A 360 27.11 28.97 -13.87
C ARG A 360 26.17 29.78 -12.98
N ALA A 361 25.03 29.20 -12.62
CA ALA A 361 24.16 29.76 -11.58
C ALA A 361 24.75 29.49 -10.18
N ARG A 362 24.75 30.50 -9.31
CA ARG A 362 25.12 30.37 -7.89
C ARG A 362 24.00 30.94 -7.04
N LEU A 363 23.53 30.18 -6.05
CA LEU A 363 22.52 30.63 -5.09
C LEU A 363 23.16 30.96 -3.75
N LEU A 364 22.97 32.19 -3.28
CA LEU A 364 23.27 32.58 -1.91
C LEU A 364 21.96 32.98 -1.23
N LEU A 365 21.51 32.20 -0.25
CA LEU A 365 20.29 32.47 0.50
C LEU A 365 20.65 33.09 1.84
N THR A 366 20.41 34.39 1.99
CA THR A 366 20.63 35.11 3.25
C THR A 366 19.30 35.30 3.98
N GLY A 367 19.28 35.00 5.28
CA GLY A 367 18.11 35.13 6.12
C GLY A 367 18.49 35.59 7.51
N ARG A 368 17.67 36.48 8.10
CA ARG A 368 17.86 36.96 9.48
C ARG A 368 16.98 36.09 10.40
N LYS A 369 17.55 35.09 11.08
CA LYS A 369 16.87 34.42 12.20
C LYS A 369 17.09 35.22 13.48
N SER A 370 16.01 35.60 14.15
CA SER A 370 16.02 36.01 15.56
C SER A 370 16.02 34.78 16.49
N SER A 371 16.88 34.84 17.53
CA SER A 371 16.88 34.11 18.83
C SER A 371 16.99 32.56 18.83
N THR A 372 17.83 31.85 19.61
CA THR A 372 18.94 32.11 20.56
C THR A 372 19.64 30.76 20.87
N LYS A 373 21.00 30.72 20.91
CA LYS A 373 21.92 30.00 21.85
C LYS A 373 23.22 29.44 21.20
N VAL A 374 24.28 30.27 21.27
CA VAL A 374 25.72 30.05 21.61
C VAL A 374 26.36 28.69 21.24
N ARG A 375 27.42 28.57 20.42
CA ARG A 375 28.84 29.01 20.58
C ARG A 375 29.55 29.29 19.22
N ARG A 376 30.55 30.20 19.28
CA ARG A 376 31.45 30.72 18.22
C ARG A 376 32.33 29.63 17.51
N PRO A 377 33.25 30.02 16.61
CA PRO A 377 33.08 30.49 15.23
C PRO A 377 33.69 29.45 14.26
N PHE A 378 33.02 29.12 13.16
CA PHE A 378 33.71 28.49 12.03
C PHE A 378 33.86 29.54 10.93
N ALA A 379 35.09 30.00 10.77
CA ALA A 379 35.53 30.69 9.56
C ALA A 379 36.03 29.63 8.58
N MET A 380 35.57 29.68 7.34
CA MET A 380 36.45 29.72 6.16
C MET A 380 35.64 29.98 4.88
N LEU A 381 36.15 30.97 4.12
CA LEU A 381 36.11 31.24 2.68
C LEU A 381 34.95 30.70 1.83
#